data_AF-A0A5A9PQL5-F1
#
_entry.id   AF-A0A5A9PQL5-F1
#
_cell.length_a   1.000
_cell.length_b   1.000
_cell.length_c   1.000
_cell.angle_alpha   90.00
_cell.angle_beta   90.00
_cell.angle_gamma   90.00
#
_symmetry.space_group_name_H-M   'P 1'
#
loop_
_entity.id
_entity.type
_entity.pdbx_description
1 polymer ?
#
loop_
_entity_poly.entity_id
_entity_poly.type
_entity_poly.pdbx_seq_one_letter_code
_entity_poly.pdbx_strand_id
1 'polypeptide(L)'
;MSLTDPANRKTGLCVLRQAVAGGDGQLEALSICCVGNPPLFYAGQDLQQGLVDILTNGSSLTVLDLRGVPFTLNDSLIRSVSMLCPALKSLYINNHSLVCGVNAETLRQVLKCCPSLTVLGVFQASLSEDVLKDLMLPQRPALKKLELRCERSLKYTPPLCDQIWSDVKRRHPYLWVELELDHTLPELHVPGVLKPSIPVRCLRLLTWTLLLDEVHQVERSYANTLEVLELQTPPSPELNFALISLAKQCVKLREVHCFCVVSQEVITAFITHCPNLSKYTLKIYKEPFPWTCTKLM
;
A
#
# COMPACT_ATOMS: atom_id res chain seq x y z
N MET A 1 3.19 -1.78 -33.77
CA MET A 1 2.79 -3.05 -33.13
C MET A 1 1.66 -2.75 -32.15
N SER A 2 0.60 -3.56 -32.16
CA SER A 2 -0.47 -3.43 -31.16
C SER A 2 0.10 -3.69 -29.76
N LEU A 3 -0.33 -2.93 -28.75
CA LEU A 3 -0.01 -3.20 -27.33
C LEU A 3 -0.54 -4.58 -26.89
N THR A 4 -1.42 -5.20 -27.69
CA THR A 4 -2.05 -6.50 -27.42
C THR A 4 -1.27 -7.72 -27.91
N ASP A 5 -0.07 -7.57 -28.45
CA ASP A 5 0.71 -8.67 -29.03
C ASP A 5 1.44 -9.48 -27.92
N PRO A 6 1.25 -10.81 -27.81
CA PRO A 6 2.04 -11.68 -26.93
C PRO A 6 3.56 -11.55 -27.10
N ALA A 7 4.03 -11.13 -28.28
CA ALA A 7 5.43 -10.80 -28.53
C ALA A 7 5.96 -9.70 -27.59
N ASN A 8 5.11 -8.77 -27.15
CA ASN A 8 5.50 -7.70 -26.23
C ASN A 8 5.94 -8.25 -24.86
N ARG A 9 5.25 -9.27 -24.34
CA ARG A 9 5.61 -9.90 -23.05
C ARG A 9 6.95 -10.63 -23.16
N LYS A 10 7.14 -11.38 -24.25
CA LYS A 10 8.40 -12.09 -24.54
C LYS A 10 9.57 -11.12 -24.70
N THR A 11 9.37 -10.01 -25.41
CA THR A 11 10.37 -8.95 -25.56
C THR A 11 10.69 -8.30 -24.21
N GLY A 12 9.68 -7.99 -23.40
CA GLY A 12 9.88 -7.45 -22.05
C GLY A 12 10.72 -8.38 -21.16
N LEU A 13 10.41 -9.68 -21.15
CA LEU A 13 11.21 -10.67 -20.42
C LEU A 13 12.65 -10.79 -20.97
N CYS A 14 12.83 -10.69 -22.29
CA CYS A 14 14.16 -10.69 -22.91
C CYS A 14 15.00 -9.50 -22.44
N VAL A 15 14.42 -8.30 -22.45
CA VAL A 15 15.07 -7.06 -21.97
C VAL A 15 15.41 -7.18 -20.49
N LEU A 16 14.47 -7.65 -19.65
CA LEU A 16 14.74 -7.85 -18.23
C LEU A 16 15.85 -8.87 -17.98
N ARG A 17 15.87 -9.97 -18.74
CA ARG A 17 16.95 -10.97 -18.66
C ARG A 17 18.30 -10.37 -19.02
N GLN A 18 18.38 -9.58 -20.10
CA GLN A 18 19.61 -8.91 -20.49
C GLN A 18 20.06 -7.88 -19.46
N ALA A 19 19.14 -7.10 -18.88
CA ALA A 19 19.45 -6.13 -17.85
C ALA A 19 20.01 -6.77 -16.57
N VAL A 20 19.51 -7.96 -16.21
CA VAL A 20 19.94 -8.69 -15.00
C VAL A 20 21.21 -9.50 -15.26
N ALA A 21 21.41 -10.02 -16.49
CA ALA A 21 22.54 -10.87 -16.83
C ALA A 21 23.74 -10.15 -17.46
N GLY A 22 23.56 -8.93 -17.99
CA GLY A 22 24.46 -8.36 -19.01
C GLY A 22 25.16 -7.04 -18.67
N GLY A 23 25.20 -6.60 -17.40
CA GLY A 23 25.88 -5.37 -17.00
C GLY A 23 27.07 -5.61 -16.07
N ASP A 24 28.13 -4.81 -16.22
CA ASP A 24 29.18 -4.61 -15.19
C ASP A 24 28.60 -4.03 -13.88
N GLY A 25 27.33 -3.60 -13.88
CA GLY A 25 26.57 -3.17 -12.71
C GLY A 25 25.56 -4.23 -12.28
N GLN A 26 25.62 -4.62 -11.00
CA GLN A 26 24.66 -5.52 -10.38
C GLN A 26 23.30 -4.82 -10.24
N LEU A 27 22.22 -5.42 -10.73
CA LEU A 27 20.88 -4.84 -10.59
C LEU A 27 20.49 -4.78 -9.10
N GLU A 28 20.32 -3.57 -8.57
CA GLU A 28 19.96 -3.36 -7.16
C GLU A 28 18.46 -3.14 -6.94
N ALA A 29 17.74 -2.63 -7.94
CA ALA A 29 16.32 -2.31 -7.83
C ALA A 29 15.57 -2.68 -9.12
N LEU A 30 14.46 -3.39 -8.96
CA LEU A 30 13.58 -3.81 -10.04
C LEU A 30 12.14 -3.41 -9.72
N SER A 31 11.52 -2.64 -10.62
CA SER A 31 10.10 -2.31 -10.56
C SER A 31 9.43 -2.74 -11.85
N ILE A 32 8.33 -3.49 -11.74
CA ILE A 32 7.57 -3.98 -12.90
C ILE A 32 6.19 -3.32 -12.89
N CYS A 33 5.92 -2.57 -13.96
CA CYS A 33 4.62 -1.96 -14.21
C CYS A 33 4.13 -2.39 -15.59
N CYS A 34 3.00 -3.09 -15.63
CA CYS A 34 2.39 -3.51 -16.88
C CYS A 34 1.35 -2.48 -17.31
N VAL A 35 1.58 -1.85 -18.46
CA VAL A 35 0.65 -0.88 -19.05
C VAL A 35 -0.21 -1.63 -20.08
N GLY A 36 -1.40 -2.08 -19.67
CA GLY A 36 -2.36 -2.75 -20.56
C GLY A 36 -3.50 -3.44 -19.81
N ASN A 37 -4.66 -3.55 -20.45
CA ASN A 37 -5.87 -4.08 -19.84
C ASN A 37 -6.02 -5.60 -20.06
N PRO A 38 -6.80 -6.30 -19.22
CA PRO A 38 -7.28 -7.66 -19.54
C PRO A 38 -7.88 -7.69 -20.97
N PRO A 39 -7.61 -8.75 -21.78
CA PRO A 39 -7.09 -10.07 -21.41
C PRO A 39 -5.56 -10.23 -21.50
N LEU A 40 -4.80 -9.16 -21.77
CA LEU A 40 -3.34 -9.24 -22.04
C LEU A 40 -2.51 -9.91 -20.96
N PHE A 41 -3.00 -9.90 -19.71
CA PHE A 41 -2.30 -10.41 -18.55
C PHE A 41 -3.11 -11.47 -17.81
N TYR A 42 -4.05 -12.14 -18.49
CA TYR A 42 -4.88 -13.17 -17.87
C TYR A 42 -4.00 -14.26 -17.24
N ALA A 43 -4.13 -14.43 -15.91
CA ALA A 43 -3.30 -15.22 -14.99
C ALA A 43 -1.79 -14.87 -14.91
N GLY A 44 -1.17 -14.36 -15.98
CA GLY A 44 0.21 -13.87 -15.97
C GLY A 44 1.29 -14.95 -15.71
N GLN A 45 0.97 -16.24 -15.88
CA GLN A 45 1.87 -17.34 -15.52
C GLN A 45 3.23 -17.30 -16.22
N ASP A 46 3.24 -16.92 -17.51
CA ASP A 46 4.48 -16.77 -18.29
C ASP A 46 5.37 -15.65 -17.76
N LEU A 47 4.76 -14.55 -17.30
CA LEU A 47 5.49 -13.45 -16.66
C LEU A 47 6.01 -13.84 -15.27
N GLN A 48 5.22 -14.60 -14.50
CA GLN A 48 5.66 -15.09 -13.18
C GLN A 48 6.85 -16.04 -13.32
N GLN A 49 6.76 -17.03 -14.22
CA GLN A 49 7.86 -17.95 -14.47
C GLN A 49 9.08 -17.22 -15.04
N GLY A 50 8.87 -16.36 -16.02
CA GLY A 50 9.94 -15.56 -16.60
C GLY A 50 10.66 -14.69 -15.56
N LEU A 51 9.92 -14.11 -14.61
CA LEU A 51 10.50 -13.36 -13.50
C LEU A 51 11.37 -14.26 -12.61
N VAL A 52 10.93 -15.46 -12.25
CA VAL A 52 11.74 -16.42 -11.48
C VAL A 52 13.03 -16.75 -12.23
N ASP A 53 12.93 -17.06 -13.52
CA ASP A 53 14.09 -17.40 -14.35
C ASP A 53 15.11 -16.26 -14.39
N ILE A 54 14.63 -15.01 -14.47
CA ILE A 54 15.46 -13.81 -14.48
C ILE A 54 16.14 -13.59 -13.12
N LEU A 55 15.40 -13.79 -12.03
CA LEU A 55 15.89 -13.59 -10.66
C LEU A 55 16.89 -14.65 -10.22
N THR A 56 17.17 -15.70 -11.01
CA THR A 56 18.26 -16.65 -10.73
C THR A 56 19.61 -15.96 -10.53
N ASN A 57 19.83 -14.80 -11.17
CA ASN A 57 21.00 -13.93 -10.99
C ASN A 57 20.72 -12.71 -10.11
N GLY A 58 19.61 -12.68 -9.37
CA GLY A 58 19.10 -11.55 -8.59
C GLY A 58 19.69 -11.40 -7.19
N SER A 59 20.82 -12.04 -6.89
CA SER A 59 21.40 -12.06 -5.54
C SER A 59 21.76 -10.67 -4.97
N SER A 60 22.02 -9.69 -5.86
CA SER A 60 22.29 -8.29 -5.53
C SER A 60 21.03 -7.44 -5.33
N LEU A 61 19.85 -7.96 -5.65
CA LEU A 61 18.62 -7.19 -5.68
C LEU A 61 18.21 -6.79 -4.26
N THR A 62 18.13 -5.48 -4.02
CA THR A 62 17.73 -4.89 -2.74
C THR A 62 16.30 -4.36 -2.75
N VAL A 63 15.74 -4.06 -3.93
CA VAL A 63 14.36 -3.57 -4.08
C VAL A 63 13.64 -4.37 -5.16
N LEU A 64 12.49 -4.92 -4.81
CA LEU A 64 11.54 -5.49 -5.77
C LEU A 64 10.16 -4.86 -5.59
N ASP A 65 9.66 -4.21 -6.64
CA ASP A 65 8.34 -3.60 -6.67
C ASP A 65 7.48 -4.25 -7.76
N LEU A 66 6.43 -4.96 -7.32
CA LEU A 66 5.46 -5.63 -8.17
C LEU A 66 4.07 -4.98 -8.09
N ARG A 67 3.92 -3.78 -7.51
CA ARG A 67 2.60 -3.12 -7.37
C ARG A 67 1.90 -2.87 -8.71
N GLY A 68 2.69 -2.64 -9.76
CA GLY A 68 2.22 -2.36 -11.10
C GLY A 68 1.83 -3.60 -11.92
N VAL A 69 1.86 -4.81 -11.34
CA VAL A 69 1.45 -6.04 -12.06
C VAL A 69 -0.07 -6.30 -11.91
N PRO A 70 -0.80 -6.62 -12.98
CA PRO A 70 -2.26 -6.75 -12.97
C PRO A 70 -2.75 -8.17 -12.67
N PHE A 71 -1.84 -9.11 -12.39
CA PHE A 71 -2.14 -10.51 -12.11
C PHE A 71 -1.92 -10.86 -10.64
N THR A 72 -2.60 -11.90 -10.16
CA THR A 72 -2.44 -12.39 -8.78
C THR A 72 -1.05 -12.98 -8.57
N LEU A 73 -0.32 -12.41 -7.61
CA LEU A 73 0.91 -12.98 -7.08
C LEU A 73 0.57 -14.16 -6.16
N ASN A 74 1.34 -15.25 -6.24
CA ASN A 74 1.10 -16.46 -5.48
C ASN A 74 2.28 -16.84 -4.58
N ASP A 75 2.03 -17.79 -3.68
CA ASP A 75 3.04 -18.28 -2.73
C ASP A 75 4.31 -18.82 -3.40
N SER A 76 4.20 -19.56 -4.51
CA SER A 76 5.36 -20.18 -5.16
C SER A 76 6.32 -19.14 -5.75
N LEU A 77 5.79 -18.11 -6.40
CA LEU A 77 6.58 -16.99 -6.91
C LEU A 77 7.30 -16.28 -5.77
N ILE A 78 6.58 -15.90 -4.71
CA ILE A 78 7.16 -15.11 -3.61
C ILE A 78 8.20 -15.91 -2.82
N ARG A 79 7.99 -17.22 -2.62
CA ARG A 79 9.03 -18.09 -2.03
C ARG A 79 10.27 -18.13 -2.91
N SER A 80 10.11 -18.28 -4.22
CA SER A 80 11.24 -18.28 -5.17
C SER A 80 12.01 -16.97 -5.13
N VAL A 81 11.31 -15.83 -5.17
CA VAL A 81 11.91 -14.49 -5.01
C VAL A 81 12.74 -14.41 -3.73
N SER A 82 12.20 -14.85 -2.60
CA SER A 82 12.90 -14.75 -1.31
C SER A 82 14.18 -15.59 -1.25
N MET A 83 14.20 -16.76 -1.89
CA MET A 83 15.38 -17.62 -1.92
C MET A 83 16.45 -17.10 -2.88
N LEU A 84 16.03 -16.52 -4.00
CA LEU A 84 16.93 -16.03 -5.04
C LEU A 84 17.51 -14.63 -4.73
N CYS A 85 16.81 -13.84 -3.90
CA CYS A 85 17.17 -12.45 -3.61
C CYS A 85 17.35 -12.20 -2.09
N PRO A 86 18.34 -12.82 -1.43
CA PRO A 86 18.52 -12.69 0.03
C PRO A 86 18.92 -11.28 0.48
N ALA A 87 19.43 -10.43 -0.43
CA ALA A 87 19.82 -9.05 -0.17
C ALA A 87 18.63 -8.06 -0.11
N LEU A 88 17.39 -8.53 -0.32
CA LEU A 88 16.20 -7.68 -0.34
C LEU A 88 16.05 -6.86 0.95
N LYS A 89 15.93 -5.55 0.75
CA LYS A 89 15.62 -4.52 1.75
C LYS A 89 14.19 -4.01 1.62
N SER A 90 13.65 -4.01 0.41
CA SER A 90 12.30 -3.54 0.10
C SER A 90 11.57 -4.52 -0.82
N LEU A 91 10.37 -4.94 -0.41
CA LEU A 91 9.51 -5.82 -1.20
C LEU A 91 8.10 -5.26 -1.25
N TYR A 92 7.56 -5.02 -2.44
CA TYR A 92 6.18 -4.59 -2.63
C TYR A 92 5.40 -5.59 -3.48
N ILE A 93 4.43 -6.25 -2.86
CA ILE A 93 3.54 -7.27 -3.45
C ILE A 93 2.06 -6.97 -3.18
N ASN A 94 1.75 -5.76 -2.74
CA ASN A 94 0.41 -5.17 -2.58
C ASN A 94 -0.14 -4.64 -3.92
N ASN A 95 -0.07 -5.43 -4.98
CA ASN A 95 -0.57 -5.03 -6.30
C ASN A 95 -2.11 -4.93 -6.33
N HIS A 96 -2.67 -4.30 -7.35
CA HIS A 96 -4.12 -4.09 -7.47
C HIS A 96 -4.89 -5.35 -7.95
N SER A 97 -4.42 -6.56 -7.60
CA SER A 97 -5.18 -7.78 -7.84
C SER A 97 -6.42 -7.84 -6.93
N LEU A 98 -7.49 -8.47 -7.42
CA LEU A 98 -8.75 -8.64 -6.68
C LEU A 98 -8.67 -9.68 -5.56
N VAL A 99 -7.60 -10.49 -5.52
CA VAL A 99 -7.43 -11.56 -4.55
C VAL A 99 -5.99 -11.58 -4.08
N CYS A 100 -5.81 -11.72 -2.77
CA CYS A 100 -4.53 -12.01 -2.15
C CYS A 100 -4.15 -13.50 -2.37
N GLY A 101 -3.13 -13.76 -3.18
CA GLY A 101 -2.62 -15.12 -3.42
C GLY A 101 -1.43 -15.50 -2.54
N VAL A 102 -1.05 -14.66 -1.57
CA VAL A 102 0.13 -14.86 -0.71
C VAL A 102 -0.34 -15.00 0.73
N ASN A 103 0.00 -16.11 1.37
CA ASN A 103 -0.39 -16.38 2.75
C ASN A 103 0.67 -15.93 3.78
N ALA A 104 0.29 -15.93 5.06
CA ALA A 104 1.17 -15.52 6.15
C ALA A 104 2.43 -16.38 6.27
N GLU A 105 2.33 -17.69 6.09
CA GLU A 105 3.50 -18.59 6.17
C GLU A 105 4.53 -18.28 5.08
N THR A 106 4.08 -17.89 3.88
CA THR A 106 4.97 -17.40 2.84
C THR A 106 5.69 -16.12 3.25
N LEU A 107 5.00 -15.17 3.89
CA LEU A 107 5.68 -13.98 4.41
C LEU A 107 6.69 -14.32 5.50
N ARG A 108 6.40 -15.28 6.39
CA ARG A 108 7.37 -15.75 7.39
C ARG A 108 8.62 -16.33 6.72
N GLN A 109 8.45 -17.12 5.65
CA GLN A 109 9.58 -17.60 4.86
C GLN A 109 10.36 -16.44 4.22
N VAL A 110 9.68 -15.43 3.66
CA VAL A 110 10.34 -14.24 3.11
C VAL A 110 11.20 -13.57 4.17
N LEU A 111 10.67 -13.36 5.37
CA LEU A 111 11.41 -12.75 6.46
C LEU A 111 12.62 -13.59 6.87
N LYS A 112 12.51 -14.93 6.87
CA LYS A 112 13.62 -15.83 7.15
C LYS A 112 14.73 -15.76 6.09
N CYS A 113 14.36 -15.72 4.80
CA CYS A 113 15.32 -15.69 3.69
C CYS A 113 15.93 -14.30 3.45
N CYS A 114 15.21 -13.23 3.79
CA CYS A 114 15.61 -11.84 3.58
C CYS A 114 15.76 -11.12 4.94
N PRO A 115 16.89 -11.30 5.66
CA PRO A 115 17.09 -10.73 7.00
C PRO A 115 17.21 -9.19 6.99
N SER A 116 17.62 -8.61 5.86
CA SER A 116 17.81 -7.17 5.70
C SER A 116 16.54 -6.39 5.33
N LEU A 117 15.39 -7.06 5.24
CA LEU A 117 14.13 -6.45 4.83
C LEU A 117 13.67 -5.41 5.87
N THR A 118 13.49 -4.16 5.42
CA THR A 118 13.07 -3.00 6.23
C THR A 118 11.85 -2.27 5.65
N VAL A 119 11.44 -2.61 4.43
CA VAL A 119 10.25 -2.07 3.79
C VAL A 119 9.43 -3.21 3.20
N LEU A 120 8.14 -3.23 3.51
CA LEU A 120 7.23 -4.27 3.06
C LEU A 120 5.90 -3.66 2.59
N GLY A 121 5.48 -3.96 1.38
CA GLY A 121 4.14 -3.68 0.88
C GLY A 121 3.39 -4.99 0.63
N VAL A 122 2.30 -5.23 1.35
CA VAL A 122 1.55 -6.49 1.32
C VAL A 122 0.05 -6.26 1.39
N PHE A 123 -0.72 -7.29 1.04
CA PHE A 123 -2.11 -7.35 1.44
C PHE A 123 -2.17 -7.55 2.96
N GLN A 124 -3.08 -6.86 3.64
CA GLN A 124 -3.28 -7.05 5.09
C GLN A 124 -3.63 -8.51 5.40
N ALA A 125 -4.38 -9.18 4.52
CA ALA A 125 -4.76 -10.59 4.68
C ALA A 125 -3.54 -11.55 4.74
N SER A 126 -2.37 -11.15 4.24
CA SER A 126 -1.13 -11.91 4.38
C SER A 126 -0.45 -11.70 5.75
N LEU A 127 -0.86 -10.69 6.53
CA LEU A 127 -0.23 -10.29 7.77
C LEU A 127 -0.90 -10.97 8.97
N SER A 128 -0.18 -11.90 9.62
CA SER A 128 -0.60 -12.50 10.89
C SER A 128 0.16 -11.93 12.09
N GLU A 129 -0.29 -12.26 13.30
CA GLU A 129 0.43 -11.93 14.53
C GLU A 129 1.86 -12.51 14.52
N ASP A 130 2.05 -13.71 13.99
CA ASP A 130 3.38 -14.34 13.88
C ASP A 130 4.29 -13.62 12.88
N VAL A 131 3.74 -13.11 11.77
CA VAL A 131 4.52 -12.26 10.84
C VAL A 131 4.97 -10.98 11.55
N LEU A 132 4.10 -10.35 12.35
CA LEU A 132 4.47 -9.17 13.14
C LEU A 132 5.53 -9.50 14.21
N LYS A 133 5.43 -10.65 14.88
CA LYS A 133 6.46 -11.13 15.82
C LYS A 133 7.79 -11.35 15.13
N ASP A 134 7.79 -11.97 13.96
CA ASP A 134 9.00 -12.19 13.15
C ASP A 134 9.65 -10.84 12.76
N LEU A 135 8.85 -9.84 12.39
CA LEU A 135 9.32 -8.46 12.10
C LEU A 135 9.91 -7.74 13.32
N MET A 136 9.56 -8.16 14.54
CA MET A 136 10.05 -7.57 15.79
C MET A 136 11.27 -8.28 16.37
N LEU A 137 11.70 -9.40 15.78
CA LEU A 137 12.85 -10.17 16.25
C LEU A 137 14.09 -9.27 16.46
N PRO A 138 14.84 -9.41 17.58
CA PRO A 138 15.92 -8.48 17.95
C PRO A 138 17.01 -8.32 16.88
N GLN A 139 17.35 -9.41 16.19
CA GLN A 139 18.37 -9.46 15.14
C GLN A 139 17.96 -8.73 13.85
N ARG A 140 16.68 -8.38 13.70
CA ARG A 140 16.22 -7.69 12.50
C ARG A 140 16.51 -6.19 12.57
N PRO A 141 16.81 -5.56 11.42
CA PRO A 141 16.88 -4.11 11.35
C PRO A 141 15.52 -3.47 11.69
N ALA A 142 15.55 -2.19 12.07
CA ALA A 142 14.32 -1.43 12.32
C ALA A 142 13.46 -1.37 11.04
N LEU A 143 12.19 -1.75 11.16
CA LEU A 143 11.23 -1.65 10.08
C LEU A 143 10.95 -0.17 9.81
N LYS A 144 11.16 0.25 8.57
CA LYS A 144 11.03 1.65 8.14
C LYS A 144 9.65 1.93 7.59
N LYS A 145 9.11 1.03 6.77
CA LYS A 145 7.84 1.24 6.08
C LYS A 145 7.02 -0.05 5.94
N LEU A 146 5.72 0.08 6.17
CA LEU A 146 4.73 -0.96 5.91
C LEU A 146 3.59 -0.37 5.07
N GLU A 147 3.34 -0.91 3.88
CA GLU A 147 2.15 -0.58 3.07
C GLU A 147 1.17 -1.75 3.15
N LEU A 148 -0.06 -1.47 3.57
CA LEU A 148 -1.11 -2.47 3.74
C LEU A 148 -2.29 -2.15 2.82
N ARG A 149 -2.51 -3.04 1.85
CA ARG A 149 -3.73 -3.06 1.05
C ARG A 149 -4.78 -3.93 1.74
N CYS A 150 -5.93 -3.34 2.05
CA CYS A 150 -7.05 -3.97 2.72
C CYS A 150 -8.19 -4.13 1.72
N GLU A 151 -8.57 -5.37 1.45
CA GLU A 151 -9.54 -5.75 0.43
C GLU A 151 -10.39 -6.94 0.89
N ARG A 152 -11.30 -7.42 0.03
CA ARG A 152 -12.27 -8.50 0.30
C ARG A 152 -11.74 -9.77 0.99
N SER A 153 -10.48 -10.17 0.81
CA SER A 153 -9.91 -11.39 1.41
C SER A 153 -9.83 -11.31 2.93
N LEU A 154 -9.90 -10.10 3.50
CA LEU A 154 -9.90 -9.89 4.94
C LEU A 154 -11.05 -10.54 5.68
N LYS A 155 -12.16 -10.83 5.00
CA LYS A 155 -13.28 -11.55 5.59
C LYS A 155 -12.94 -12.98 6.04
N TYR A 156 -11.80 -13.51 5.60
CA TYR A 156 -11.31 -14.85 5.94
C TYR A 156 -10.21 -14.83 7.00
N THR A 157 -9.78 -13.65 7.45
CA THR A 157 -8.67 -13.50 8.38
C THR A 157 -9.14 -12.89 9.70
N PRO A 158 -8.72 -13.42 10.85
CA PRO A 158 -9.04 -12.80 12.12
C PRO A 158 -8.37 -11.41 12.22
N PRO A 159 -9.05 -10.41 12.80
CA PRO A 159 -8.48 -9.09 12.96
C PRO A 159 -7.29 -9.11 13.94
N LEU A 160 -6.24 -8.37 13.62
CA LEU A 160 -5.10 -8.19 14.52
C LEU A 160 -5.51 -7.35 15.73
N CYS A 161 -5.05 -7.74 16.92
CA CYS A 161 -5.31 -6.98 18.14
C CYS A 161 -4.54 -5.65 18.16
N ASP A 162 -4.98 -4.67 18.94
CA ASP A 162 -4.24 -3.39 19.04
C ASP A 162 -2.92 -3.55 19.80
N GLN A 163 -2.85 -4.53 20.72
CA GLN A 163 -1.67 -4.79 21.53
C GLN A 163 -0.44 -5.15 20.67
N ILE A 164 -0.59 -6.00 19.65
CA ILE A 164 0.54 -6.35 18.78
C ILE A 164 1.05 -5.12 18.00
N TRP A 165 0.15 -4.22 17.58
CA TRP A 165 0.53 -2.95 16.95
C TRP A 165 1.26 -2.01 17.90
N SER A 166 0.83 -1.98 19.16
CA SER A 166 1.51 -1.25 20.24
C SER A 166 2.95 -1.74 20.43
N ASP A 167 3.16 -3.06 20.41
CA ASP A 167 4.49 -3.65 20.52
C ASP A 167 5.36 -3.38 19.28
N VAL A 168 4.76 -3.45 18.08
CA VAL A 168 5.43 -3.08 16.81
C VAL A 168 5.87 -1.61 16.84
N LYS A 169 5.00 -0.69 17.27
CA LYS A 169 5.30 0.72 17.40
C LYS A 169 6.42 0.98 18.41
N ARG A 170 6.44 0.24 19.53
CA ARG A 170 7.52 0.31 20.53
C ARG A 170 8.86 -0.15 19.95
N ARG A 171 8.85 -1.25 19.19
CA ARG A 171 10.05 -1.82 18.57
C ARG A 171 10.57 -0.97 17.41
N HIS A 172 9.68 -0.31 16.67
CA HIS A 172 9.97 0.45 15.46
C HIS A 172 9.35 1.87 15.55
N PRO A 173 9.90 2.76 16.41
CA PRO A 173 9.27 4.06 16.72
C PRO A 173 9.17 5.03 15.54
N TYR A 174 9.98 4.82 14.49
CA TYR A 174 9.97 5.63 13.28
C TYR A 174 9.22 4.97 12.11
N LEU A 175 8.50 3.87 12.37
CA LEU A 175 7.74 3.15 11.35
C LEU A 175 6.74 4.07 10.65
N TRP A 176 6.79 4.05 9.32
CA TRP A 176 5.80 4.66 8.44
C TRP A 176 4.79 3.59 8.02
N VAL A 177 3.51 3.76 8.35
CA VAL A 177 2.44 2.88 7.85
C VAL A 177 1.58 3.61 6.83
N GLU A 178 1.38 2.98 5.68
CA GLU A 178 0.35 3.34 4.69
C GLU A 178 -0.77 2.31 4.73
N LEU A 179 -2.00 2.79 4.87
CA LEU A 179 -3.20 1.98 4.82
C LEU A 179 -4.01 2.39 3.59
N GLU A 180 -4.33 1.41 2.74
CA GLU A 180 -5.30 1.57 1.67
C GLU A 180 -6.44 0.58 1.89
N LEU A 181 -7.65 1.09 2.11
CA LEU A 181 -8.87 0.31 2.20
C LEU A 181 -9.64 0.48 0.90
N ASP A 182 -9.71 -0.58 0.09
CA ASP A 182 -10.38 -0.53 -1.20
C ASP A 182 -11.89 -0.79 -1.10
N HIS A 183 -12.61 -0.46 -2.17
CA HIS A 183 -14.06 -0.62 -2.27
C HIS A 183 -14.57 -2.06 -2.14
N THR A 184 -13.69 -3.08 -2.13
CA THR A 184 -14.07 -4.49 -1.97
C THR A 184 -14.01 -4.95 -0.52
N LEU A 185 -13.39 -4.17 0.37
CA LEU A 185 -13.35 -4.44 1.80
C LEU A 185 -14.77 -4.43 2.40
N PRO A 186 -15.20 -5.48 3.13
CA PRO A 186 -16.50 -5.45 3.79
C PRO A 186 -16.53 -4.38 4.88
N GLU A 187 -17.57 -3.56 4.90
CA GLU A 187 -17.77 -2.44 5.82
C GLU A 187 -17.54 -2.81 7.29
N LEU A 188 -18.09 -3.96 7.73
CA LEU A 188 -17.94 -4.46 9.10
C LEU A 188 -16.48 -4.72 9.53
N HIS A 189 -15.53 -4.83 8.58
CA HIS A 189 -14.12 -5.05 8.88
C HIS A 189 -13.32 -3.75 8.98
N VAL A 190 -13.86 -2.62 8.52
CA VAL A 190 -13.15 -1.34 8.49
C VAL A 190 -12.68 -0.89 9.89
N PRO A 191 -13.53 -0.91 10.94
CA PRO A 191 -13.09 -0.56 12.30
C PRO A 191 -12.01 -1.53 12.83
N GLY A 192 -12.02 -2.78 12.37
CA GLY A 192 -11.04 -3.80 12.70
C GLY A 192 -9.67 -3.58 12.06
N VAL A 193 -9.60 -2.79 10.99
CA VAL A 193 -8.34 -2.42 10.32
C VAL A 193 -7.75 -1.14 10.93
N LEU A 194 -8.58 -0.17 11.29
CA LEU A 194 -8.16 1.14 11.80
C LEU A 194 -7.72 1.10 13.28
N LYS A 195 -6.72 0.29 13.61
CA LYS A 195 -6.23 0.12 15.00
C LYS A 195 -5.47 1.36 15.52
N PRO A 196 -5.83 1.93 16.68
CA PRO A 196 -5.23 3.17 17.18
C PRO A 196 -3.71 3.15 17.35
N SER A 197 -3.13 1.98 17.65
CA SER A 197 -1.69 1.85 17.85
C SER A 197 -0.87 1.87 16.55
N ILE A 198 -1.51 1.81 15.37
CA ILE A 198 -0.81 1.87 14.08
C ILE A 198 -0.30 3.30 13.84
N PRO A 199 0.99 3.53 13.57
CA PRO A 199 1.52 4.85 13.22
C PRO A 199 1.21 5.19 11.75
N VAL A 200 -0.07 5.38 11.44
CA VAL A 200 -0.55 5.69 10.08
C VAL A 200 -0.10 7.09 9.68
N ARG A 201 0.58 7.17 8.53
CA ARG A 201 0.99 8.44 7.90
C ARG A 201 0.28 8.71 6.59
N CYS A 202 -0.08 7.66 5.85
CA CYS A 202 -0.92 7.77 4.66
C CYS A 202 -2.13 6.87 4.83
N LEU A 203 -3.33 7.44 4.69
CA LEU A 203 -4.57 6.71 4.75
C LEU A 203 -5.40 6.98 3.50
N ARG A 204 -5.78 5.92 2.79
CA ARG A 204 -6.72 5.96 1.67
C ARG A 204 -7.95 5.14 2.02
N LEU A 205 -9.08 5.81 2.19
CA LEU A 205 -10.39 5.17 2.37
C LEU A 205 -11.15 5.28 1.05
N LEU A 206 -10.96 4.27 0.21
CA LEU A 206 -11.52 4.19 -1.15
C LEU A 206 -12.81 3.37 -1.17
N THR A 207 -13.59 3.43 -0.10
CA THR A 207 -14.81 2.65 0.10
C THR A 207 -16.03 3.51 -0.22
N TRP A 208 -16.92 3.06 -1.11
CA TRP A 208 -18.06 3.87 -1.57
C TRP A 208 -19.21 3.96 -0.55
N THR A 209 -18.90 3.80 0.72
CA THR A 209 -19.82 3.80 1.87
C THR A 209 -19.74 5.15 2.61
N LEU A 210 -20.69 5.39 3.51
CA LEU A 210 -20.62 6.53 4.44
C LEU A 210 -19.53 6.24 5.47
N LEU A 211 -18.52 7.11 5.53
CA LEU A 211 -17.29 6.91 6.35
C LEU A 211 -17.24 7.80 7.59
N LEU A 212 -18.39 8.16 8.16
CA LEU A 212 -18.42 9.17 9.22
C LEU A 212 -17.72 8.69 10.50
N ASP A 213 -17.99 7.46 10.93
CA ASP A 213 -17.39 6.90 12.14
C ASP A 213 -15.89 6.67 11.95
N GLU A 214 -15.49 6.25 10.76
CA GLU A 214 -14.09 6.07 10.37
C GLU A 214 -13.33 7.39 10.38
N VAL A 215 -13.91 8.48 9.87
CA VAL A 215 -13.27 9.80 9.89
C VAL A 215 -13.05 10.26 11.34
N HIS A 216 -14.02 10.07 12.24
CA HIS A 216 -13.84 10.36 13.67
C HIS A 216 -12.80 9.45 14.33
N GLN A 217 -12.75 8.17 13.95
CA GLN A 217 -11.74 7.24 14.44
C GLN A 217 -10.33 7.64 14.01
N VAL A 218 -10.18 8.09 12.76
CA VAL A 218 -8.93 8.60 12.18
C VAL A 218 -8.47 9.86 12.91
N GLU A 219 -9.37 10.81 13.13
CA GLU A 219 -9.10 12.00 13.93
C GLU A 219 -8.55 11.63 15.32
N ARG A 220 -9.26 10.75 16.05
CA ARG A 220 -8.87 10.36 17.42
C ARG A 220 -7.56 9.57 17.47
N SER A 221 -7.31 8.72 16.48
CA SER A 221 -6.21 7.75 16.51
C SER A 221 -4.93 8.27 15.87
N TYR A 222 -5.05 9.05 14.80
CA TYR A 222 -3.93 9.38 13.91
C TYR A 222 -3.66 10.87 13.78
N ALA A 223 -4.33 11.74 14.55
CA ALA A 223 -4.09 13.20 14.53
C ALA A 223 -2.61 13.60 14.57
N ASN A 224 -1.81 12.86 15.34
CA ASN A 224 -0.40 13.15 15.55
C ASN A 224 0.55 12.52 14.52
N THR A 225 0.06 11.70 13.58
CA THR A 225 0.88 10.96 12.62
C THR A 225 0.45 11.13 11.18
N LEU A 226 -0.82 11.44 10.92
CA LEU A 226 -1.38 11.50 9.58
C LEU A 226 -0.78 12.65 8.75
N GLU A 227 -0.20 12.31 7.60
CA GLU A 227 0.39 13.25 6.64
C GLU A 227 -0.40 13.30 5.32
N VAL A 228 -1.03 12.18 4.92
CA VAL A 228 -1.83 12.09 3.68
C VAL A 228 -3.17 11.43 3.98
N LEU A 229 -4.26 12.08 3.56
CA LEU A 229 -5.62 11.56 3.67
C LEU A 229 -6.28 11.55 2.29
N GLU A 230 -6.79 10.40 1.87
CA GLU A 230 -7.60 10.26 0.66
C GLU A 230 -8.94 9.59 1.02
N LEU A 231 -10.04 10.22 0.62
CA LEU A 231 -11.41 9.82 0.93
C LEU A 231 -12.24 9.75 -0.34
N GLN A 232 -12.97 8.65 -0.49
CA GLN A 232 -13.99 8.50 -1.52
C GLN A 232 -15.31 8.10 -0.85
N THR A 233 -16.14 9.06 -0.46
CA THR A 233 -17.39 8.83 0.28
C THR A 233 -18.50 9.74 -0.26
N PRO A 234 -19.80 9.42 -0.08
CA PRO A 234 -20.88 10.33 -0.44
C PRO A 234 -20.82 11.66 0.35
N PRO A 235 -21.21 12.80 -0.26
CA PRO A 235 -21.21 14.09 0.43
C PRO A 235 -22.36 14.16 1.46
N SER A 236 -22.09 14.73 2.64
CA SER A 236 -23.13 15.05 3.63
C SER A 236 -22.74 16.26 4.52
N PRO A 237 -23.69 16.94 5.17
CA PRO A 237 -23.40 17.97 6.16
C PRO A 237 -22.54 17.46 7.32
N GLU A 238 -22.80 16.24 7.80
CA GLU A 238 -22.07 15.58 8.89
C GLU A 238 -20.62 15.33 8.50
N LEU A 239 -20.37 14.92 7.26
CA LEU A 239 -19.01 14.78 6.72
C LEU A 239 -18.28 16.12 6.75
N ASN A 240 -18.91 17.24 6.37
CA ASN A 240 -18.27 18.56 6.45
C ASN A 240 -17.85 18.89 7.89
N PHE A 241 -18.72 18.63 8.88
CA PHE A 241 -18.36 18.84 10.29
C PHE A 241 -17.18 17.96 10.72
N ALA A 242 -17.20 16.68 10.37
CA ALA A 242 -16.13 15.74 10.69
C ALA A 242 -14.79 16.15 10.05
N LEU A 243 -14.81 16.59 8.79
CA LEU A 243 -13.62 17.07 8.07
C LEU A 243 -13.06 18.36 8.69
N ILE A 244 -13.92 19.30 9.10
CA ILE A 244 -13.49 20.51 9.81
C ILE A 244 -12.84 20.15 11.15
N SER A 245 -13.41 19.19 11.89
CA SER A 245 -12.84 18.72 13.16
C SER A 245 -11.47 18.04 12.92
N LEU A 246 -11.39 17.16 11.92
CA LEU A 246 -10.17 16.49 11.51
C LEU A 246 -9.07 17.50 11.13
N ALA A 247 -9.39 18.53 10.34
CA ALA A 247 -8.44 19.58 9.96
C ALA A 247 -7.83 20.31 11.17
N LYS A 248 -8.61 20.49 12.24
CA LYS A 248 -8.15 21.14 13.48
C LYS A 248 -7.19 20.26 14.29
N GLN A 249 -7.37 18.94 14.26
CA GLN A 249 -6.55 18.02 15.05
C GLN A 249 -5.33 17.48 14.28
N CYS A 250 -5.48 17.20 12.99
CA CYS A 250 -4.47 16.56 12.16
C CYS A 250 -3.48 17.58 11.55
N VAL A 251 -2.76 18.31 12.40
CA VAL A 251 -1.88 19.43 12.00
C VAL A 251 -0.67 19.04 11.14
N LYS A 252 -0.38 17.74 11.02
CA LYS A 252 0.72 17.21 10.21
C LYS A 252 0.33 16.90 8.77
N LEU A 253 -0.94 17.10 8.40
CA LEU A 253 -1.41 16.87 7.03
C LEU A 253 -0.64 17.74 6.03
N ARG A 254 -0.26 17.07 4.94
CA ARG A 254 0.47 17.61 3.79
C ARG A 254 -0.32 17.45 2.50
N GLU A 255 -1.11 16.38 2.40
CA GLU A 255 -1.97 16.10 1.26
C GLU A 255 -3.37 15.65 1.72
N VAL A 256 -4.42 16.26 1.16
CA VAL A 256 -5.82 15.90 1.47
C VAL A 256 -6.63 15.79 0.19
N HIS A 257 -7.17 14.62 -0.10
CA HIS A 257 -7.97 14.36 -1.28
C HIS A 257 -9.34 13.83 -0.87
N CYS A 258 -10.40 14.56 -1.18
CA CYS A 258 -11.77 14.13 -0.93
C CYS A 258 -12.52 14.17 -2.26
N PHE A 259 -12.85 12.99 -2.81
CA PHE A 259 -13.53 12.84 -4.09
C PHE A 259 -15.06 12.95 -3.94
N CYS A 260 -15.50 13.95 -3.20
CA CYS A 260 -16.89 14.37 -3.07
C CYS A 260 -16.97 15.89 -2.94
N VAL A 261 -18.17 16.43 -3.13
CA VAL A 261 -18.39 17.87 -2.92
C VAL A 261 -18.38 18.17 -1.42
N VAL A 262 -17.63 19.19 -1.01
CA VAL A 262 -17.52 19.67 0.37
C VAL A 262 -17.89 21.15 0.47
N SER A 263 -18.12 21.65 1.67
CA SER A 263 -18.40 23.08 1.86
C SER A 263 -17.13 23.96 1.80
N GLN A 264 -17.30 25.27 1.62
CA GLN A 264 -16.18 26.21 1.60
C GLN A 264 -15.47 26.28 2.96
N GLU A 265 -16.20 26.05 4.04
CA GLU A 265 -15.68 26.00 5.41
C GLU A 265 -14.68 24.85 5.59
N VAL A 266 -14.90 23.70 4.94
CA VAL A 266 -13.96 22.57 4.96
C VAL A 266 -12.62 22.99 4.34
N ILE A 267 -12.64 23.60 3.16
CA ILE A 267 -11.43 24.08 2.48
C ILE A 267 -10.70 25.09 3.36
N THR A 268 -11.45 26.04 3.92
CA THR A 268 -10.92 27.09 4.81
C THR A 268 -10.28 26.48 6.06
N ALA A 269 -10.91 25.46 6.66
CA ALA A 269 -10.39 24.78 7.85
C ALA A 269 -9.05 24.08 7.56
N PHE A 270 -8.94 23.33 6.45
CA PHE A 270 -7.68 22.67 6.08
C PHE A 270 -6.56 23.68 5.81
N ILE A 271 -6.83 24.75 5.05
CA ILE A 271 -5.83 25.79 4.77
C ILE A 271 -5.38 26.49 6.06
N THR A 272 -6.30 26.75 6.99
CA THR A 272 -6.02 27.49 8.22
C THR A 272 -5.29 26.64 9.27
N HIS A 273 -5.67 25.37 9.42
CA HIS A 273 -5.23 24.53 10.54
C HIS A 273 -4.13 23.51 10.17
N CYS A 274 -3.89 23.27 8.88
CA CYS A 274 -2.83 22.37 8.41
C CYS A 274 -1.68 23.18 7.78
N PRO A 275 -0.72 23.69 8.56
CA PRO A 275 0.31 24.60 8.06
C PRO A 275 1.27 23.99 7.03
N ASN A 276 1.35 22.66 6.98
CA ASN A 276 2.20 21.93 6.03
C ASN A 276 1.44 21.44 4.80
N LEU A 277 0.17 21.83 4.64
CA LEU A 277 -0.66 21.41 3.51
C LEU A 277 -0.07 21.97 2.22
N SER A 278 0.33 21.08 1.32
CA SER A 278 0.97 21.42 0.05
C SER A 278 0.10 21.06 -1.16
N LYS A 279 -0.79 20.09 -1.00
CA LYS A 279 -1.68 19.62 -2.07
C LYS A 279 -3.04 19.25 -1.53
N TYR A 280 -4.10 19.55 -2.25
CA TYR A 280 -5.41 19.04 -1.91
C TYR A 280 -6.34 18.90 -3.12
N THR A 281 -7.28 17.97 -3.03
CA THR A 281 -8.43 17.85 -3.94
C THR A 281 -9.69 17.99 -3.11
N LEU A 282 -10.18 19.22 -2.94
CA LEU A 282 -11.40 19.57 -2.21
C LEU A 282 -12.21 20.50 -3.11
N LYS A 283 -13.45 20.11 -3.46
CA LYS A 283 -14.26 20.81 -4.46
C LYS A 283 -15.62 21.21 -3.88
N ILE A 284 -16.05 22.44 -4.12
CA ILE A 284 -17.37 22.96 -3.71
C ILE A 284 -18.49 22.71 -4.73
N TYR A 285 -18.14 22.24 -5.92
CA TYR A 285 -19.07 21.79 -6.97
C TYR A 285 -18.49 20.59 -7.69
N LYS A 286 -19.34 19.82 -8.36
CA LYS A 286 -18.92 18.64 -9.12
C LYS A 286 -18.18 19.05 -10.39
N GLU A 287 -16.96 18.55 -10.56
CA GLU A 287 -16.16 18.70 -11.78
C GLU A 287 -16.19 17.42 -12.64
N PRO A 288 -15.90 17.49 -13.95
CA PRO A 288 -15.64 16.31 -14.77
C PRO A 288 -14.46 15.50 -14.20
N PHE A 289 -14.59 14.17 -14.19
CA PHE A 289 -13.50 13.30 -13.77
C PHE A 289 -12.44 13.22 -14.89
N PRO A 290 -11.13 13.16 -14.57
CA PRO A 290 -10.52 13.18 -13.23
C PRO A 290 -10.48 14.58 -12.61
N TRP A 291 -10.77 14.66 -11.30
CA TRP A 291 -10.69 15.92 -10.55
C TRP A 291 -9.25 16.39 -10.45
N THR A 292 -9.03 17.69 -10.71
CA THR A 292 -7.71 18.30 -10.67
C THR A 292 -7.31 18.65 -9.23
N CYS A 293 -6.07 18.32 -8.88
CA CYS A 293 -5.47 18.64 -7.58
C CYS A 293 -5.00 20.11 -7.55
N THR A 294 -5.28 20.81 -6.47
CA THR A 294 -4.76 22.14 -6.17
C THR A 294 -3.44 22.01 -5.42
N LYS A 295 -2.41 22.76 -5.85
CA LYS A 295 -1.12 22.86 -5.16
C LYS A 295 -1.00 24.21 -4.47
N LEU A 296 -0.62 24.21 -3.21
CA LEU A 296 -0.27 25.42 -2.46
C LEU A 296 1.23 25.68 -2.64
N MET A 297 1.60 26.95 -2.83
CA MET A 297 3.00 27.38 -3.00
C MET A 297 3.75 27.40 -1.68
#